data_AF-A0A7G1NG45-F1
#
_entry.id   AF-A0A7G1NG45-F1
#
_cell.length_a   1.000
_cell.length_b   1.000
_cell.length_c   1.000
_cell.angle_alpha   90.00
_cell.angle_beta   90.00
_cell.angle_gamma   90.00
#
_symmetry.space_group_name_H-M   'P 1'
#
loop_
_entity.id
_entity.type
_entity.pdbx_description
1 polymer ?
#
loop_
_entity_poly.entity_id
_entity_poly.type
_entity_poly.pdbx_seq_one_letter_code
_entity_poly.pdbx_strand_id
1 'polypeptide(L)'
;MQIYNQLRVLRAERGLSRVALAKLVEVHPQTIGAIERGDYFPSLDLAFRLSDVFELPVEAIFNRKPFVPLSAQLYNKEERS
;
A
#
# COMPACT_ATOMS: atom_id res chain seq x y z
N MET A 1 13.62 1.54 -11.71
CA MET A 1 13.53 0.65 -10.53
C MET A 1 12.05 0.48 -10.20
N GLN A 2 11.53 -0.75 -10.22
CA GLN A 2 10.10 -1.00 -10.01
C GLN A 2 9.78 -0.98 -8.50
N ILE A 3 8.78 -0.19 -8.09
CA ILE A 3 8.24 -0.18 -6.72
C ILE A 3 6.84 -0.77 -6.78
N TYR A 4 6.60 -1.79 -5.97
CA TYR A 4 5.29 -2.38 -5.75
C TYR A 4 4.63 -1.67 -4.57
N ASN A 5 3.30 -1.55 -4.60
CA ASN A 5 2.55 -0.98 -3.48
C ASN A 5 1.33 -1.85 -3.12
N GLN A 6 0.98 -1.87 -1.84
CA GLN A 6 -0.26 -2.48 -1.34
C GLN A 6 -1.32 -1.46 -0.92
N LEU A 7 -1.16 -0.20 -1.34
CA LEU A 7 -2.01 0.90 -0.89
C LEU A 7 -3.51 0.61 -1.09
N ARG A 8 -3.87 -0.01 -2.22
CA ARG A 8 -5.26 -0.41 -2.50
C ARG A 8 -5.79 -1.44 -1.50
N VAL A 9 -4.98 -2.43 -1.16
CA VAL A 9 -5.34 -3.51 -0.23
C VAL A 9 -5.53 -2.93 1.17
N LEU A 10 -4.52 -2.22 1.68
CA LEU A 10 -4.55 -1.59 3.01
C LEU A 10 -5.72 -0.61 3.15
N ARG A 11 -5.97 0.19 2.10
CA ARG A 11 -7.12 1.11 2.08
C ARG A 11 -8.45 0.34 2.17
N ALA A 12 -8.59 -0.76 1.43
CA ALA A 12 -9.81 -1.58 1.46
C ALA A 12 -9.99 -2.28 2.81
N GLU A 13 -8.93 -2.81 3.41
CA GLU A 13 -8.95 -3.43 4.75
C GLU A 13 -9.43 -2.45 5.83
N ARG A 14 -9.03 -1.18 5.75
CA ARG A 14 -9.49 -0.11 6.65
C ARG A 14 -10.86 0.47 6.26
N GLY A 15 -11.52 -0.04 5.21
CA GLY A 15 -12.81 0.47 4.73
C GLY A 15 -12.76 1.91 4.19
N LEU A 16 -11.57 2.41 3.84
CA LEU A 16 -11.38 3.80 3.43
C LEU A 16 -11.71 3.99 1.95
N SER A 17 -12.39 5.08 1.60
CA SER A 17 -12.47 5.53 0.21
C SER A 17 -11.16 6.25 -0.20
N ARG A 18 -10.90 6.40 -1.51
CA ARG A 18 -9.74 7.20 -1.97
C ARG A 18 -9.81 8.64 -1.48
N VAL A 19 -11.01 9.22 -1.44
CA VAL A 19 -11.24 10.58 -0.94
C VAL A 19 -10.95 10.66 0.56
N ALA A 20 -11.40 9.68 1.34
CA ALA A 20 -11.14 9.63 2.78
C ALA A 20 -9.64 9.53 3.08
N LEU A 21 -8.93 8.61 2.42
CA LEU A 21 -7.48 8.48 2.59
C LEU A 21 -6.75 9.74 2.14
N ALA A 22 -7.11 10.31 0.99
CA ALA A 22 -6.50 11.53 0.48
C ALA A 22 -6.65 12.72 1.45
N LYS A 23 -7.80 12.80 2.15
CA LYS A 23 -8.02 13.81 3.19
C LYS A 23 -7.10 13.60 4.40
N LEU A 24 -6.92 12.35 4.84
CA LEU A 24 -6.04 12.02 5.97
C LEU A 24 -4.57 12.35 5.70
N VAL A 25 -4.15 12.21 4.44
CA VAL A 25 -2.77 12.53 4.01
C VAL A 25 -2.74 13.77 3.13
N GLU A 26 -3.68 14.71 3.30
CA GLU A 26 -3.67 16.06 2.70
C GLU A 26 -3.21 16.12 1.22
N VAL A 27 -3.73 15.24 0.37
CA VAL A 27 -3.47 15.23 -1.08
C VAL A 27 -4.76 15.21 -1.88
N HIS A 28 -4.63 15.39 -3.19
CA HIS A 28 -5.77 15.22 -4.09
C HIS A 28 -6.14 13.72 -4.21
N PRO A 29 -7.44 13.34 -4.28
CA PRO A 29 -7.85 11.94 -4.41
C PRO A 29 -7.29 11.21 -5.64
N GLN A 30 -6.98 11.96 -6.71
CA GLN A 30 -6.32 11.41 -7.90
C GLN A 30 -4.90 10.92 -7.60
N THR A 31 -4.18 11.55 -6.66
CA THR A 31 -2.85 11.14 -6.22
C THR A 31 -2.90 9.72 -5.64
N ILE A 32 -3.86 9.43 -4.75
CA ILE A 32 -4.07 8.06 -4.22
C ILE A 32 -4.36 7.08 -5.36
N GLY A 33 -5.23 7.46 -6.30
CA GLY A 33 -5.54 6.63 -7.46
C GLY A 33 -4.32 6.33 -8.35
N ALA A 34 -3.45 7.32 -8.58
CA ALA A 34 -2.22 7.17 -9.36
C ALA A 34 -1.21 6.26 -8.65
N ILE A 35 -1.06 6.39 -7.33
CA ILE A 35 -0.20 5.49 -6.53
C ILE A 35 -0.70 4.05 -6.63
N GLU A 36 -2.01 3.82 -6.43
CA GLU A 36 -2.59 2.48 -6.50
C GLU A 36 -2.43 1.79 -7.85
N ARG A 37 -2.28 2.56 -8.95
CA ARG A 37 -2.02 2.02 -10.29
C ARG A 37 -0.53 1.88 -10.60
N GLY A 38 0.34 2.50 -9.79
CA GLY A 38 1.78 2.56 -10.04
C GLY A 38 2.20 3.66 -11.02
N ASP A 39 1.29 4.57 -11.39
CA ASP A 39 1.56 5.69 -12.30
C ASP A 39 2.39 6.79 -11.62
N TYR A 40 2.37 6.82 -10.29
CA TYR A 40 3.03 7.84 -9.48
C TYR A 40 3.68 7.21 -8.24
N PHE A 41 4.96 7.56 -8.02
CA PHE A 41 5.65 7.23 -6.79
C PHE A 41 5.51 8.39 -5.79
N PRO A 42 5.09 8.13 -4.55
CA PRO A 42 4.95 9.18 -3.55
C PRO A 42 6.30 9.82 -3.20
N SER A 43 6.27 11.08 -2.76
CA SER A 43 7.39 11.66 -2.03
C SER A 43 7.65 10.89 -0.74
N LEU A 44 8.86 11.05 -0.17
CA LEU A 44 9.20 10.44 1.11
C LEU A 44 8.25 10.90 2.23
N ASP A 45 7.89 12.18 2.24
CA ASP A 45 6.89 12.75 3.16
C ASP A 45 5.52 12.04 3.05
N LEU A 46 4.99 11.90 1.83
CA LEU A 46 3.71 11.23 1.63
C LEU A 46 3.78 9.74 2.02
N ALA A 47 4.90 9.08 1.76
CA ALA A 47 5.11 7.71 2.20
C ALA A 47 5.06 7.57 3.74
N PHE A 48 5.67 8.51 4.48
CA PHE A 48 5.60 8.52 5.95
C PHE A 48 4.21 8.86 6.48
N ARG A 49 3.50 9.82 5.89
CA ARG A 49 2.10 10.09 6.29
C ARG A 49 1.17 8.92 6.05
N LEU A 50 1.40 8.16 4.97
CA LEU A 50 0.69 6.90 4.74
C LEU A 50 1.05 5.84 5.79
N SER A 51 2.34 5.72 6.13
CA SER A 51 2.83 4.86 7.22
C SER A 51 2.12 5.17 8.54
N ASP A 52 1.96 6.44 8.89
CA ASP A 52 1.27 6.87 10.11
C ASP A 52 -0.22 6.51 10.09
N VAL A 53 -0.92 6.74 8.97
CA VAL A 53 -2.35 6.39 8.82
C VAL A 53 -2.59 4.87 8.96
N PHE A 54 -1.69 4.06 8.42
CA PHE A 54 -1.81 2.60 8.47
C PHE A 54 -1.14 1.97 9.69
N GLU A 55 -0.39 2.72 10.50
CA GLU A 55 0.39 2.20 11.63
C GLU A 55 1.31 1.04 11.20
N LEU A 56 1.92 1.18 10.02
CA LEU A 56 2.76 0.17 9.38
C LEU A 56 4.04 0.82 8.85
N PRO A 57 5.19 0.12 8.86
CA PRO A 57 6.41 0.65 8.25
C PRO A 57 6.20 0.90 6.76
N VAL A 58 6.95 1.86 6.20
CA VAL A 58 6.87 2.24 4.78
C VAL A 58 7.06 1.02 3.86
N GLU A 59 7.92 0.08 4.23
CA GLU A 59 8.22 -1.14 3.48
C GLU A 59 7.04 -2.13 3.39
N ALA A 60 6.08 -2.04 4.32
CA ALA A 60 4.84 -2.79 4.27
C ALA A 60 3.81 -2.17 3.30
N ILE A 61 3.98 -0.89 2.96
CA ILE A 61 3.12 -0.19 2.00
C ILE A 61 3.76 -0.19 0.61
N PHE A 62 5.07 0.02 0.54
CA PHE A 62 5.87 0.14 -0.68
C PHE A 62 7.11 -0.75 -0.61
N ASN A 63 7.33 -1.59 -1.61
CA ASN A 63 8.47 -2.51 -1.59
C ASN A 63 9.14 -2.62 -2.96
N ARG A 64 10.43 -2.95 -2.98
CA ARG A 64 11.18 -3.26 -4.20
C ARG A 64 10.90 -4.68 -4.70
N LYS A 65 10.30 -5.53 -3.87
CA LYS A 65 9.87 -6.88 -4.22
C LYS A 65 8.34 -6.93 -4.31
N PRO A 66 7.78 -7.80 -5.16
CA PRO A 66 6.34 -8.05 -5.18
C PRO A 66 5.86 -8.50 -3.80
N PHE A 67 4.66 -8.09 -3.43
CA PHE A 67 4.02 -8.64 -2.24
C PHE A 67 3.40 -9.99 -2.55
N VAL A 68 3.60 -10.96 -1.67
CA VAL A 68 3.03 -12.31 -1.80
C VAL A 68 1.64 -12.31 -1.18
N PRO A 69 0.58 -12.68 -1.92
CA PRO A 69 -0.76 -12.81 -1.36
C PRO A 69 -0.79 -13.77 -0.17
N LEU A 70 -1.61 -13.47 0.84
CA LEU A 70 -1.71 -14.30 2.05
C LEU A 70 -2.09 -15.75 1.72
N SER A 71 -2.97 -15.97 0.75
CA SER A 71 -3.35 -17.31 0.28
C SER A 71 -2.13 -18.12 -0.18
N ALA A 72 -1.24 -17.52 -0.97
CA ALA A 72 -0.01 -18.18 -1.40
C ALA A 72 0.92 -18.47 -0.22
N GLN A 73 0.97 -17.61 0.80
CA GLN A 73 1.80 -17.86 1.99
C GLN A 73 1.26 -19.01 2.86
N LEU A 74 -0.07 -19.11 2.99
CA LEU A 74 -0.71 -20.13 3.82
C LEU A 74 -0.64 -21.52 3.18
N TYR A 75 -0.98 -21.64 1.90
CA TYR A 75 -1.05 -22.94 1.22
C TYR A 75 0.30 -23.44 0.67
N ASN A 76 1.30 -22.58 0.44
CA ASN A 76 2.64 -23.04 0.03
C ASN A 76 3.46 -23.60 1.21
N LYS A 77 2.99 -23.43 2.46
CA LYS A 77 3.71 -23.91 3.66
C LYS A 77 3.39 -25.37 3.98
N GLU A 78 2.27 -25.88 3.47
CA GLU A 78 1.81 -27.27 3.70
C GLU A 78 2.65 -28.31 2.92
N GLU A 79 3.36 -27.91 1.86
CA GLU A 79 4.23 -28.81 1.08
C GLU A 79 5.66 -28.99 1.65
N ARG A 80 5.99 -28.37 2.78
CA ARG A 80 7.33 -28.44 3.42
C ARG A 80 7.29 -28.93 4.87
N SER A 81 6.32 -29.78 5.23
CA SER A 81 6.32 -30.55 6.49
C SER A 81 6.52 -32.03 6.22
#